data_AF-A0A3S2MTT5-F1
#
_entry.id   AF-A0A3S2MTT5-F1
#
_cell.length_a   1.000
_cell.length_b   1.000
_cell.length_c   1.000
_cell.angle_alpha   90.00
_cell.angle_beta   90.00
_cell.angle_gamma   90.00
#
_symmetry.space_group_name_H-M   'P 1'
#
loop_
_entity.id
_entity.type
_entity.pdbx_description
1 polymer ?
#
loop_
_entity_poly.entity_id
_entity_poly.type
_entity_poly.pdbx_seq_one_letter_code
_entity_poly.pdbx_strand_id
1 'polypeptide(L)' 'MVKFLQDSVVDPVDTEWFGFLKTGQAKETETLQESDLYKQDRLGLAAMDKAGKLVFLATEGDHLQFSKEWFDANLLPYLR' A
#
# COMPACT_ATOMS: atom_id res chain seq x y z
N MET A 1 1.79 -5.36 -1.97
CA MET A 1 1.18 -4.07 -2.37
C MET A 1 2.27 -3.21 -3.00
N VAL A 2 1.94 -2.45 -4.04
CA VAL A 2 2.88 -1.58 -4.76
C VAL A 2 2.32 -0.17 -4.75
N LYS A 3 3.12 0.82 -4.32
CA LYS A 3 2.76 2.24 -4.29
C LYS A 3 3.53 3.05 -5.34
N PHE A 4 2.85 3.91 -6.06
CA PHE A 4 3.43 4.84 -7.04
C PHE A 4 3.62 6.21 -6.39
N LEU A 5 4.86 6.66 -6.26
CA LEU A 5 5.19 7.84 -5.45
C LEU A 5 4.75 9.17 -6.07
N GLN A 6 4.43 9.19 -7.38
CA GLN A 6 3.90 10.35 -8.09
C GLN A 6 2.54 10.05 -8.74
N ASP A 7 1.76 9.14 -8.15
CA ASP A 7 0.42 8.81 -8.68
C ASP A 7 -0.49 10.04 -8.75
N SER A 8 -1.00 10.32 -9.94
CA SER A 8 -1.93 11.42 -10.23
C SER A 8 -3.37 10.94 -10.43
N VAL A 9 -3.62 9.64 -10.35
CA VAL A 9 -4.92 8.97 -10.60
C VAL A 9 -5.58 8.54 -9.30
N VAL A 10 -4.82 7.97 -8.37
CA VAL A 10 -5.31 7.42 -7.11
C VAL A 10 -5.31 8.49 -6.01
N ASP A 11 -6.49 8.80 -5.46
CA ASP A 11 -6.66 9.80 -4.42
C ASP A 11 -7.42 9.24 -3.19
N PRO A 12 -6.79 9.15 -2.00
CA PRO A 12 -5.37 9.42 -1.75
C PRO A 12 -4.45 8.28 -2.19
N VAL A 13 -3.21 8.61 -2.57
CA VAL A 13 -2.14 7.63 -2.91
C VAL A 13 -1.90 6.61 -1.78
N ASP A 14 -2.19 6.98 -0.52
CA ASP A 14 -2.11 6.07 0.64
C ASP A 14 -3.02 4.83 0.53
N THR A 15 -4.07 4.88 -0.31
CA THR A 15 -4.97 3.73 -0.55
C THR A 15 -4.28 2.54 -1.18
N GLU A 16 -3.20 2.75 -1.94
CA GLU A 16 -2.39 1.68 -2.57
C GLU A 16 -1.73 0.76 -1.53
N TRP A 17 -1.55 1.27 -0.31
CA TRP A 17 -1.02 0.55 0.85
C TRP A 17 -2.06 0.40 1.97
N PHE A 18 -3.35 0.33 1.63
CA PHE A 18 -4.45 0.14 2.59
C PHE A 18 -4.63 1.27 3.62
N GLY A 19 -3.97 2.43 3.43
CA GLY A 19 -4.29 3.65 4.15
C GLY A 19 -5.53 4.35 3.60
N PHE A 20 -6.02 5.36 4.30
CA PHE A 20 -7.14 6.18 3.81
C PHE A 20 -7.18 7.55 4.48
N LEU A 21 -8.16 8.38 4.16
CA LEU A 21 -8.44 9.62 4.87
C LEU A 21 -8.97 9.33 6.28
N LYS A 22 -8.52 10.10 7.28
CA LYS A 22 -9.10 10.02 8.63
C LYS A 22 -10.59 10.34 8.60
N THR A 23 -11.36 9.60 9.40
CA THR A 23 -12.83 9.71 9.43
C THR A 23 -13.29 11.15 9.74
N GLY A 24 -14.26 11.64 8.96
CA GLY A 24 -14.92 12.92 9.18
C GLY A 24 -14.28 14.13 8.47
N GLN A 25 -13.24 13.92 7.65
CA GLN A 25 -12.56 14.97 6.90
C GLN A 25 -11.89 14.39 5.63
N ALA A 26 -11.32 15.24 4.78
CA ALA A 26 -10.75 14.85 3.47
C ALA A 26 -9.36 15.47 3.18
N LYS A 27 -8.52 15.64 4.20
CA LYS A 27 -7.20 16.28 4.11
C LYS A 27 -6.09 15.42 4.69
N GLU A 28 -6.25 14.94 5.92
CA GLU A 28 -5.26 14.09 6.59
C GLU A 28 -5.52 12.62 6.29
N THR A 29 -4.45 11.88 5.99
CA THR A 29 -4.49 10.44 5.84
C THR A 29 -4.07 9.72 7.12
N GLU A 30 -4.47 8.46 7.23
CA GLU A 30 -4.01 7.48 8.19
C GLU A 30 -3.48 6.25 7.44
N THR A 31 -2.43 5.65 7.99
CA THR A 31 -1.85 4.40 7.49
C THR A 31 -2.75 3.21 7.82
N LEU A 32 -2.50 2.06 7.19
CA LEU A 32 -3.16 0.81 7.56
C LEU A 32 -3.05 0.55 9.07
N GLN A 33 -1.87 0.70 9.68
CA GLN A 33 -1.62 0.41 11.10
C GLN A 33 -2.35 1.36 12.05
N GLU A 34 -2.65 2.58 11.62
CA GLU A 34 -3.42 3.55 12.39
C GLU A 34 -4.94 3.31 12.32
N SER A 35 -5.41 2.64 11.27
CA SER A 35 -6.83 2.39 11.05
C SER A 35 -7.46 1.42 12.08
N ASP A 36 -8.76 1.59 12.33
CA ASP A 36 -9.55 0.64 13.12
C ASP A 36 -9.61 -0.75 12.47
N LEU A 37 -9.51 -0.82 11.13
CA LEU A 37 -9.50 -2.06 10.36
C LEU A 37 -8.35 -2.98 10.82
N TYR A 38 -7.16 -2.41 10.99
CA TYR A 38 -5.97 -3.12 11.46
C TYR A 38 -5.98 -3.32 12.97
N LYS A 39 -6.27 -2.26 13.75
CA LYS A 39 -6.25 -2.32 15.22
C LYS A 39 -7.21 -3.38 15.79
N GLN A 40 -8.36 -3.55 15.14
CA GLN A 40 -9.37 -4.54 15.52
C GLN A 40 -9.24 -5.85 14.73
N ASP A 41 -8.21 -5.95 13.88
CA ASP A 41 -7.86 -7.11 13.05
C ASP A 41 -9.03 -7.71 12.25
N ARG A 42 -9.94 -6.86 11.75
CA ARG A 42 -11.22 -7.31 11.18
C ARG A 42 -11.07 -8.18 9.93
N LEU A 43 -9.93 -8.09 9.25
CA LEU A 43 -9.58 -8.87 8.06
C LEU A 43 -8.36 -9.78 8.27
N GLY A 44 -7.81 -9.87 9.49
CA GLY A 44 -6.57 -10.60 9.75
C GLY A 44 -5.29 -9.88 9.27
N LEU A 45 -5.37 -8.60 8.90
CA LEU A 45 -4.22 -7.82 8.40
C LEU A 45 -3.13 -7.64 9.46
N ALA A 46 -3.49 -7.46 10.73
CA ALA A 46 -2.51 -7.34 11.81
C ALA A 46 -1.83 -8.69 12.09
N ALA A 47 -2.59 -9.79 12.02
CA ALA A 47 -2.02 -11.12 12.12
C ALA A 47 -1.07 -11.44 10.94
N MET A 48 -1.45 -11.08 9.71
CA MET A 48 -0.62 -11.24 8.52
C MET A 48 0.66 -10.41 8.57
N ASP A 49 0.56 -9.15 9.01
CA ASP A 49 1.69 -8.25 9.17
C ASP A 49 2.71 -8.80 10.19
N LYS A 50 2.23 -9.21 11.37
CA LYS A 50 3.06 -9.86 12.41
C LYS A 50 3.72 -11.15 11.92
N ALA A 51 3.07 -11.87 11.00
CA ALA A 51 3.59 -13.07 10.38
C ALA A 51 4.50 -12.79 9.16
N GLY A 52 4.78 -11.53 8.83
CA GLY A 52 5.62 -11.14 7.69
C GLY A 52 5.00 -11.43 6.33
N LYS A 53 3.66 -11.52 6.24
CA LYS A 53 2.95 -11.85 4.99
C LYS A 53 2.56 -10.61 4.17
N LEU A 54 2.61 -9.42 4.76
CA LEU A 54 2.36 -8.18 4.03
C LEU A 54 3.68 -7.63 3.52
N VAL A 55 3.75 -7.37 2.22
CA VAL A 55 4.89 -6.74 1.56
C VAL A 55 4.43 -5.40 0.99
N PHE A 56 5.14 -4.34 1.33
CA PHE A 56 4.91 -2.98 0.87
C PHE A 56 6.09 -2.54 0.01
N LEU A 57 5.88 -2.43 -1.30
CA LEU A 57 6.86 -1.96 -2.27
C LEU A 57 6.45 -0.59 -2.77
N ALA A 58 7.41 0.27 -3.08
CA ALA A 58 7.19 1.57 -3.71
C ALA A 58 8.09 1.73 -4.93
N THR A 59 7.61 2.47 -5.92
CA THR A 59 8.37 2.88 -7.10
C THR A 59 8.14 4.35 -7.39
N GLU A 60 9.18 5.00 -7.90
CA GLU A 60 9.02 6.28 -8.59
C GLU A 60 8.20 6.05 -9.87
N GLY A 61 7.39 7.04 -10.24
CA GLY A 61 6.47 6.99 -11.38
C GLY A 61 5.05 7.39 -11.02
N ASP A 62 4.30 7.75 -12.05
CA ASP A 62 2.84 7.91 -12.00
C ASP A 62 2.13 6.53 -11.99
N HIS A 63 0.81 6.52 -12.04
CA HIS A 63 -0.03 5.32 -11.95
C HIS A 63 0.41 4.21 -12.92
N LEU A 64 0.71 3.03 -12.37
CA LEU A 64 1.18 1.84 -13.12
C LEU A 64 2.50 2.02 -13.87
N GLN A 65 3.25 3.09 -13.58
CA GLN A 65 4.53 3.36 -14.20
C GLN A 65 5.67 2.75 -13.38
N PHE A 66 6.28 1.69 -13.89
CA PHE A 66 7.54 1.13 -13.40
C PHE A 66 8.39 0.64 -14.58
N SER A 67 9.71 0.59 -14.39
CA SER A 67 10.60 0.02 -15.42
C SER A 67 10.56 -1.50 -15.40
N LYS A 68 10.98 -2.13 -16.51
CA LYS A 68 11.12 -3.59 -16.58
C LYS A 68 12.12 -4.10 -15.54
N GLU A 69 13.21 -3.38 -15.33
CA GLU A 69 14.24 -3.72 -14.35
C GLU A 69 13.66 -3.72 -12.92
N TRP A 70 12.83 -2.73 -12.59
CA TRP A 70 12.13 -2.69 -11.30
C TRP A 70 11.17 -3.87 -11.15
N PHE A 71 10.38 -4.18 -12.19
CA PHE A 71 9.46 -5.32 -12.19
C PHE A 71 10.21 -6.64 -11.96
N ASP A 72 11.27 -6.89 -12.73
CA ASP A 72 12.07 -8.11 -12.65
C ASP A 72 12.72 -8.27 -11.26
N ALA A 73 13.18 -7.17 -10.67
CA ALA A 73 13.82 -7.19 -9.35
C ALA A 73 12.81 -7.35 -8.20
N ASN A 74 11.63 -6.74 -8.27
CA ASN A 74 10.73 -6.59 -7.13
C ASN A 74 9.43 -7.42 -7.21
N LEU A 75 8.93 -7.75 -8.40
CA LEU A 75 7.67 -8.50 -8.56
C LEU A 75 7.87 -9.94 -9.02
N LEU A 76 8.81 -10.16 -9.93
CA LEU A 76 9.10 -11.50 -10.44
C LEU A 76 9.45 -12.55 -9.37
N PRO A 77 10.12 -12.22 -8.24
CA PRO A 77 10.36 -13.16 -7.15
C PRO A 77 9.09 -13.75 -6.51
N TYR A 78 7.93 -13.10 -6.64
CA TYR A 78 6.66 -13.58 -6.07
C TYR A 78 5.84 -14.44 -7.04
N LEU A 79 6.28 -14.60 -8.29
CA LEU A 79 5.54 -15.29 -9.35
C LEU A 79 6.20 -16.61 -9.80
N ARG A 80 7.29 -17.01 -9.14
CA ARG A 80 8.07 -18.20 -9.48
C ARG A 80 7.84 -19.33 -8.49
#